data_AF-S4R4I9-F1
#
_entry.id   AF-S4R4I9-F1
#
_cell.length_a   1.000
_cell.length_b   1.000
_cell.length_c   1.000
_cell.angle_alpha   90.00
_cell.angle_beta   90.00
_cell.angle_gamma   90.00
#
_symmetry.space_group_name_H-M   'P 1'
#
loop_
_entity.id
_entity.type
_entity.pdbx_description
1 polymer ?
#
loop_
_entity_poly.entity_id
_entity_poly.type
_entity_poly.pdbx_seq_one_letter_code
_entity_poly.pdbx_strand_id
1 'polypeptide(L)' 'FTQLASACSANELVRLLNELFARFDQLSDNHKQLRIKILGDCYYCVCGVPEFIPDHAVCCIKMGLDMVEAIS' A
#
# COMPACT_ATOMS: atom_id res chain seq x y z
N PHE A 1 3.43 -8.40 -11.37
CA PHE A 1 4.80 -8.44 -10.84
C PHE A 1 5.78 -9.16 -11.76
N THR A 2 5.62 -10.47 -12.03
CA THR A 2 6.61 -11.28 -12.80
C THR A 2 7.02 -10.71 -14.15
N GLN A 3 6.07 -10.23 -14.97
CA GLN A 3 6.39 -9.61 -16.27
C GLN A 3 7.16 -8.29 -16.12
N LEU A 4 6.80 -7.48 -15.11
CA LEU A 4 7.44 -6.20 -14.85
C LEU A 4 8.87 -6.44 -14.32
N ALA A 5 9.03 -7.35 -13.37
CA ALA A 5 10.31 -7.78 -12.84
C ALA A 5 11.23 -8.42 -13.91
N SER A 6 10.67 -9.06 -14.95
CA SER A 6 11.46 -9.60 -16.07
C SER A 6 11.89 -8.53 -17.08
N ALA A 7 11.25 -7.36 -17.09
CA ALA A 7 11.46 -6.30 -18.07
C ALA A 7 12.36 -5.16 -17.56
N CYS A 8 12.71 -5.13 -16.27
CA CYS A 8 13.54 -4.09 -15.66
C CYS A 8 14.69 -4.69 -14.85
N SER A 9 15.77 -3.93 -14.68
CA SER A 9 16.87 -4.33 -13.79
C SER A 9 16.43 -4.38 -12.32
N ALA A 10 17.18 -5.10 -11.49
CA ALA A 10 16.89 -5.19 -10.06
C ALA A 10 16.83 -3.81 -9.38
N ASN A 11 17.73 -2.88 -9.76
CA ASN A 11 17.73 -1.52 -9.20
C ASN A 11 16.49 -0.72 -9.61
N GLU A 12 16.05 -0.84 -10.86
CA GLU A 12 14.84 -0.17 -11.35
C GLU A 12 13.58 -0.73 -10.67
N LEU A 13 13.50 -2.05 -10.51
CA LEU A 13 12.39 -2.71 -9.83
C LEU A 13 12.29 -2.24 -8.37
N VAL A 14 13.42 -2.23 -7.65
CA VAL A 14 13.46 -1.77 -6.26
C VAL A 14 13.06 -0.29 -6.15
N ARG A 15 13.54 0.56 -7.07
CA ARG A 15 13.15 1.98 -7.07
C ARG A 15 11.66 2.15 -7.28
N LEU A 16 11.09 1.45 -8.26
CA LEU A 16 9.65 1.49 -8.55
C LEU A 16 8.81 1.00 -7.37
N LEU A 17 9.20 -0.10 -6.74
CA LEU A 17 8.53 -0.61 -5.54
C LEU A 17 8.60 0.40 -4.39
N ASN A 18 9.77 1.02 -4.16
CA ASN A 18 9.92 2.02 -3.11
C ASN A 18 9.05 3.26 -3.35
N GLU A 19 9.00 3.76 -4.59
CA GLU A 19 8.14 4.88 -4.96
C GLU A 19 6.65 4.54 -4.77
N LEU A 20 6.25 3.32 -5.14
CA LEU A 20 4.89 2.83 -4.96
C LEU A 20 4.53 2.71 -3.46
N PHE A 21 5.39 2.09 -2.67
CA PHE A 21 5.15 1.92 -1.24
C PHE A 21 5.15 3.26 -0.50
N ALA A 22 5.97 4.23 -0.91
CA ALA A 22 5.93 5.57 -0.35
C ALA A 22 4.57 6.26 -0.61
N ARG A 23 3.97 6.07 -1.79
CA ARG A 23 2.62 6.58 -2.08
C ARG A 23 1.56 5.88 -1.22
N PHE A 24 1.67 4.57 -1.05
CA PHE A 24 0.75 3.82 -0.20
C PHE A 24 0.89 4.16 1.27
N ASP A 25 2.10 4.45 1.75
CA ASP A 25 2.34 4.95 3.11
C ASP A 25 1.56 6.25 3.34
N GLN A 26 1.67 7.20 2.41
CA GLN A 26 0.93 8.47 2.48
C GLN A 26 -0.59 8.29 2.48
N LEU A 27 -1.11 7.35 1.67
CA LEU A 27 -2.53 7.02 1.66
C LEU A 27 -2.96 6.36 2.97
N SER A 28 -2.15 5.46 3.54
CA SER A 28 -2.50 4.82 4.81
C SER A 28 -2.60 5.81 5.95
N ASP A 29 -1.73 6.83 5.99
CA ASP A 29 -1.80 7.90 6.97
C ASP A 29 -3.10 8.72 6.83
N ASN A 30 -3.50 9.03 5.59
CA ASN A 30 -4.74 9.76 5.31
C ASN A 30 -5.99 8.99 5.76
N HIS A 31 -5.96 7.65 5.65
CA HIS A 31 -7.06 6.76 6.04
C HIS A 31 -6.95 6.23 7.48
N LYS A 32 -5.99 6.74 8.28
CA LYS A 32 -5.74 6.31 9.67
C LYS A 32 -5.52 4.79 9.78
N GLN A 33 -4.69 4.25 8.91
CA GLN A 33 -4.36 2.84 8.88
C GLN A 33 -2.95 2.59 9.35
N LEU A 34 -2.79 1.49 10.09
CA LEU A 34 -1.49 1.00 10.50
C LEU A 34 -0.93 0.09 9.40
N ARG A 35 0.22 0.45 8.85
CA ARG A 35 0.99 -0.46 8.01
C ARG A 35 1.55 -1.61 8.85
N ILE A 36 1.30 -2.84 8.41
CA ILE A 36 1.78 -4.04 9.13
C ILE A 36 3.18 -4.41 8.65
N LYS A 37 3.31 -4.75 7.37
CA LYS A 37 4.55 -5.26 6.78
C LYS A 37 4.47 -5.22 5.26
N ILE A 38 5.63 -5.20 4.62
CA ILE A 38 5.80 -5.46 3.19
C ILE A 38 6.36 -6.88 3.04
N LEU A 39 5.74 -7.70 2.19
CA LEU A 39 6.20 -9.06 1.92
C LEU A 39 6.31 -9.27 0.41
N GLY A 40 7.52 -9.09 -0.12
CA GLY A 40 7.75 -9.06 -1.56
C GLY A 40 7.08 -7.85 -2.21
N ASP A 41 6.16 -8.11 -3.12
CA ASP A 41 5.33 -7.12 -3.81
C ASP A 41 4.00 -6.80 -3.10
N CYS A 42 3.68 -7.52 -2.01
CA CYS A 42 2.47 -7.27 -1.24
C CYS A 42 2.66 -6.16 -0.20
N TYR A 43 1.75 -5.19 -0.21
CA TYR A 43 1.60 -4.13 0.80
C TYR A 43 0.38 -4.40 1.68
N TYR A 44 0.55 -4.41 3.01
CA TYR A 44 -0.52 -4.68 3.98
C TYR A 44 -0.70 -3.53 4.98
N CYS A 45 -1.94 -3.10 5.14
CA CYS A 45 -2.36 -2.14 6.16
C CYS A 45 -3.67 -2.61 6.82
N VAL A 46 -3.90 -2.18 8.07
CA VAL A 46 -5.09 -2.49 8.85
C VAL A 46 -5.65 -1.23 9.49
N CYS A 47 -6.95 -1.18 9.71
CA CYS A 47 -7.62 -0.07 10.38
C CYS A 47 -8.27 -0.56 11.68
N GLY A 48 -8.25 0.28 12.73
CA GLY A 48 -8.84 -0.04 14.03
C GLY A 48 -7.93 -0.79 15.00
N VAL A 49 -6.60 -0.76 14.77
CA VAL A 49 -5.57 -1.32 15.66
C VAL A 49 -4.37 -0.36 15.74
N PRO A 50 -3.81 -0.08 16.94
CA PRO A 50 -4.23 -0.57 18.25
C PRO A 50 -5.49 0.11 18.79
N GLU A 51 -5.83 1.31 18.32
CA GLU A 51 -7.03 2.04 18.71
C GLU A 51 -8.24 1.63 17.88
N PHE A 52 -9.37 1.38 18.56
CA PHE A 52 -10.63 1.09 17.89
C PHE A 52 -11.14 2.26 17.06
N ILE A 53 -11.56 1.98 15.82
CA ILE A 53 -12.16 2.94 14.90
C ILE A 53 -13.55 2.40 14.50
N PRO A 54 -14.66 3.09 14.82
CA PRO A 54 -16.02 2.59 14.56
C PRO A 54 -16.29 2.26 13.09
N ASP A 55 -15.69 3.01 12.17
CA ASP A 55 -15.85 2.90 10.73
C ASP A 55 -14.64 2.26 10.03
N HIS A 56 -13.88 1.42 10.75
CA HIS A 56 -12.65 0.78 10.25
C HIS A 56 -12.84 0.08 8.89
N ALA A 57 -13.98 -0.56 8.67
CA ALA A 57 -14.29 -1.24 7.41
C ALA A 57 -14.42 -0.24 6.24
N VAL A 58 -15.04 0.92 6.47
CA VAL A 58 -15.19 1.98 5.47
C VAL A 58 -13.83 2.58 5.14
N CYS A 59 -13.00 2.86 6.15
CA CYS A 59 -11.62 3.31 5.95
C CYS A 59 -10.80 2.32 5.13
N CYS A 60 -10.90 1.01 5.41
CA CYS A 60 -10.24 -0.04 4.63
C CYS A 60 -10.63 -0.02 3.15
N ILE A 61 -11.92 0.08 2.85
CA ILE A 61 -12.40 0.09 1.46
C ILE A 61 -11.98 1.38 0.74
N LYS A 62 -12.08 2.54 1.37
CA LYS A 62 -11.64 3.82 0.78
C LYS A 62 -10.15 3.82 0.47
N MET A 63 -9.32 3.32 1.38
CA MET A 63 -7.89 3.11 1.12
C MET A 63 -7.67 2.20 -0.09
N GLY A 64 -8.40 1.08 -0.18
CA GLY A 64 -8.29 0.18 -1.33
C GLY A 64 -8.62 0.85 -2.66
N LEU A 65 -9.66 1.70 -2.69
CA LEU A 65 -10.02 2.48 -3.88
C LEU A 65 -8.92 3.46 -4.26
N ASP A 66 -8.39 4.22 -3.30
CA ASP A 66 -7.30 5.18 -3.54
C ASP A 66 -6.01 4.48 -3.98
N MET A 67 -5.73 3.26 -3.48
CA MET A 67 -4.61 2.45 -3.94
C MET A 67 -4.76 2.06 -5.41
N VAL A 68 -5.97 1.72 -5.88
CA VAL A 68 -6.25 1.42 -7.29
C VAL A 68 -6.05 2.67 -8.15
N GLU A 69 -6.50 3.83 -7.69
CA GLU A 69 -6.29 5.09 -8.40
C GLU A 69 -4.80 5.46 -8.48
N ALA A 70 -4.04 5.25 -7.41
CA ALA A 70 -2.61 5.57 -7.35
C ALA A 70 -1.70 4.70 -8.23
N ILE A 71 -2.18 3.53 -8.67
CA ILE A 71 -1.49 2.61 -9.59
C ILE A 71 -2.00 2.68 -11.03
N SER A 72 -3.15 3.33 -11.25
CA SER A 72 -3.74 3.52 -12.58
C SER A 72 -2.99 4.59 -13.36
#